data_AF-A0A4Y2BAS9-F1
#
_entry.id   AF-A0A4Y2BAS9-F1
#
_cell.length_a   1.000
_cell.length_b   1.000
_cell.length_c   1.000
_cell.angle_alpha   90.00
_cell.angle_beta   90.00
_cell.angle_gamma   90.00
#
_symmetry.space_group_name_H-M   'P 1'
#
loop_
_entity.id
_entity.type
_entity.pdbx_description
1 polymer ?
#
loop_
_entity_poly.entity_id
_entity_poly.type
_entity_poly.pdbx_seq_one_letter_code
_entity_poly.pdbx_strand_id
1 'polypeptide(L)'
;MDNGHNYPLAASAVSSDMYMDDLISGAADIYSAKQLKEQLIALFRGGGTQLHKWSSNCIELLANSEVSDGDVSLTIPDETKALGLSWRPQKDSLAFSVPANVDTCESCKITKRSVLSTTARILDPLGLISPVVMKAKLVMQELWRLNLDWNDSLPIQLKLQWNRFVTFLSIINTLNIPRYILLDYVLKIELQRFADASERAYGAAI
;
A
#
# COMPACT_ATOMS: atom_id res chain seq x y z
N MET A 1 -0.59 20.25 19.80
CA MET A 1 0.61 19.97 20.62
C MET A 1 1.17 21.31 21.10
N ASP A 2 1.34 21.50 22.41
CA ASP A 2 1.68 22.80 23.03
C ASP A 2 3.03 23.40 22.60
N ASN A 3 3.92 22.62 21.96
CA ASN A 3 5.23 23.06 21.50
C ASN A 3 5.34 23.25 19.96
N GLY A 4 4.22 23.22 19.23
CA GLY A 4 4.22 23.26 17.76
C GLY A 4 4.92 24.49 17.16
N HIS A 5 4.89 25.63 17.85
CA HIS A 5 5.55 26.87 17.40
C HIS A 5 7.08 26.77 17.34
N ASN A 6 7.70 25.91 18.14
CA ASN A 6 9.16 25.72 18.15
C ASN A 6 9.64 24.77 17.04
N TYR A 7 8.72 23.99 16.46
CA TYR A 7 9.01 22.93 15.49
C TYR A 7 8.06 23.03 14.28
N PRO A 8 8.12 24.10 13.47
CA PRO A 8 7.12 24.39 12.45
C PRO A 8 7.04 23.32 11.34
N LEU A 9 8.17 22.71 10.94
CA LEU A 9 8.17 21.65 9.93
C LEU A 9 7.46 20.40 10.47
N ALA A 10 7.78 20.01 11.70
CA ALA A 10 7.15 18.87 12.36
C ALA A 10 5.67 19.12 12.63
N ALA A 11 5.29 20.31 13.08
CA ALA A 11 3.88 20.66 13.33
C ALA A 11 3.05 20.59 12.04
N SER A 12 3.60 21.09 10.93
CA SER A 12 2.97 20.95 9.61
C SER A 12 2.80 19.49 9.22
N ALA A 13 3.89 18.70 9.26
CA ALA A 13 3.87 17.29 8.87
C ALA A 13 2.94 16.45 9.76
N VAL A 14 2.89 16.69 11.07
CA VAL A 14 1.96 16.00 11.97
C VAL A 14 0.50 16.32 11.62
N SER A 15 0.22 17.53 11.15
CA SER A 15 -1.14 17.92 10.77
C SER A 15 -1.59 17.38 9.42
N SER A 16 -0.67 17.21 8.47
CA SER A 16 -1.01 16.82 7.08
C SER A 16 -0.67 15.37 6.73
N ASP A 17 0.35 14.80 7.38
CA ASP A 17 1.02 13.58 6.93
C ASP A 17 0.87 12.42 7.93
N MET A 18 0.22 12.66 9.08
CA MET A 18 -0.02 11.65 10.09
C MET A 18 -1.35 10.92 9.82
N TYR A 19 -1.30 9.61 9.81
CA TYR A 19 -2.46 8.74 9.74
C TYR A 19 -2.41 7.74 10.90
N MET A 20 -3.28 7.94 11.89
CA MET A 20 -3.26 7.19 13.14
C MET A 20 -1.87 7.24 13.81
N ASP A 21 -1.15 6.13 13.85
CA ASP A 21 0.18 5.95 14.40
C ASP A 21 1.31 6.02 13.35
N ASP A 22 0.97 6.06 12.06
CA ASP A 22 1.92 6.18 10.96
C ASP A 22 2.14 7.64 10.55
N LEU A 23 3.40 8.03 10.33
CA LEU A 23 3.78 9.34 9.79
C LEU A 23 4.59 9.14 8.51
N ILE A 24 4.09 9.67 7.39
CA ILE A 24 4.73 9.52 6.08
C ILE A 24 4.94 10.88 5.45
N SER A 25 6.15 11.41 5.60
CA SER A 25 6.51 12.72 5.09
C SER A 25 7.81 12.68 4.27
N GLY A 26 8.12 13.77 3.58
CA GLY A 26 9.29 13.91 2.72
C GLY A 26 9.68 15.37 2.52
N ALA A 27 10.81 15.60 1.87
CA ALA A 27 11.26 16.94 1.50
C ALA A 27 11.92 16.90 0.11
N ALA A 28 12.09 18.08 -0.50
CA ALA A 28 12.70 18.21 -1.82
C ALA A 28 14.20 17.88 -1.83
N ASP A 29 14.87 17.98 -0.68
CA ASP A 29 16.29 17.75 -0.54
C ASP A 29 16.65 17.14 0.83
N ILE A 30 17.86 16.59 0.91
CA ILE A 30 18.35 15.88 2.09
C ILE A 30 18.52 16.80 3.32
N TYR A 31 18.86 18.07 3.13
CA TYR A 31 19.04 19.00 4.24
C TYR A 31 17.69 19.31 4.89
N SER A 32 16.69 19.66 4.08
CA SER A 32 15.32 19.89 4.54
C SER A 32 14.73 18.63 5.19
N ALA A 33 14.99 17.45 4.63
CA ALA A 33 14.53 16.18 5.20
C ALA A 33 15.18 15.88 6.58
N LYS A 34 16.48 16.16 6.74
CA LYS A 34 17.18 16.02 8.03
C LYS A 34 16.59 16.96 9.09
N GLN A 35 16.37 18.23 8.74
CA GLN A 35 15.74 19.20 9.63
C GLN A 35 14.34 18.78 10.06
N LEU A 36 13.52 18.31 9.12
CA LEU A 36 12.18 17.78 9.43
C LEU A 36 12.27 16.60 10.40
N LYS A 37 13.15 15.63 10.14
CA LYS A 37 13.36 14.47 11.03
C LYS A 37 13.74 14.90 12.45
N GLU A 38 14.69 15.83 12.58
CA GLU A 38 15.14 16.35 13.89
C GLU A 38 13.99 17.04 14.65
N GLN A 39 13.24 17.90 13.96
CA GLN A 39 12.08 18.56 14.55
C GLN A 39 10.99 17.57 14.98
N LEU A 40 10.74 16.53 14.18
CA LEU A 40 9.77 15.47 14.52
C LEU A 40 10.21 14.72 15.78
N ILE A 41 11.48 14.32 15.86
CA ILE A 41 12.02 13.64 17.04
C ILE A 41 11.86 14.52 18.29
N ALA A 42 12.23 15.80 18.19
CA ALA A 42 12.14 16.74 19.31
C ALA A 42 10.68 17.00 19.75
N LEU A 43 9.77 17.20 18.78
CA LEU A 43 8.35 17.45 19.04
C LEU A 43 7.69 16.25 19.75
N PHE A 44 7.89 15.03 19.25
CA PHE A 44 7.31 13.83 19.85
C PHE A 44 7.93 13.52 21.22
N ARG A 45 9.25 13.69 21.39
CA ARG A 45 9.91 13.58 22.72
C ARG A 45 9.31 14.56 23.72
N GLY A 46 9.09 15.81 23.32
CA GLY A 46 8.43 16.82 24.15
C GLY A 46 7.00 16.46 24.55
N GLY A 47 6.32 15.64 23.73
CA GLY A 47 5.00 15.06 24.03
C GLY A 47 5.04 13.73 24.79
N GLY A 48 6.21 13.26 25.24
CA GLY A 48 6.35 11.99 25.95
C GLY A 48 6.23 10.75 25.07
N THR A 49 6.39 10.91 23.75
CA THR A 49 6.26 9.83 22.76
C THR A 49 7.56 9.69 21.95
N GLN A 50 7.80 8.53 21.38
CA GLN A 50 9.01 8.26 20.61
C GLN A 50 8.65 7.63 19.26
N LEU A 51 9.10 8.26 18.18
CA LEU A 51 8.98 7.71 16.84
C LEU A 51 9.98 6.55 16.67
N HIS A 52 9.47 5.40 16.19
CA HIS A 52 10.23 4.18 15.97
C HIS A 52 10.08 3.68 14.52
N LYS A 53 10.83 2.64 14.14
CA LYS A 53 10.72 1.98 12.81
C LYS A 53 10.92 2.92 11.62
N TRP A 54 11.89 3.81 11.73
CA TRP A 54 12.26 4.73 10.65
C TRP A 54 12.65 3.97 9.38
N SER A 55 12.06 4.35 8.26
CA SER A 55 12.36 3.82 6.93
C SER A 55 12.50 4.99 5.95
N SER A 56 13.44 4.89 5.01
CA SER A 56 13.71 5.95 4.03
C SER A 56 14.28 5.37 2.75
N ASN A 57 14.03 6.03 1.62
CA ASN A 57 14.75 5.80 0.36
C ASN A 57 16.17 6.42 0.35
N CYS A 58 16.56 7.15 1.40
CA CYS A 58 17.86 7.79 1.54
C CYS A 58 18.59 7.30 2.80
N ILE A 59 19.76 6.67 2.62
CA ILE A 59 20.55 6.09 3.71
C ILE A 59 21.05 7.15 4.71
N GLU A 60 21.32 8.36 4.25
CA GLU A 60 21.76 9.47 5.11
C GLU A 60 20.69 9.88 6.14
N LEU A 61 19.41 9.64 5.85
CA LEU A 61 18.33 9.86 6.81
C LEU A 61 18.26 8.75 7.86
N LEU A 62 18.83 7.58 7.62
CA LEU A 62 18.86 6.46 8.57
C LEU A 62 20.09 6.52 9.49
N ALA A 63 21.22 7.03 8.98
CA ALA A 63 22.51 7.03 9.65
C ALA A 63 22.59 7.86 10.96
N ASN A 64 21.73 8.87 11.14
CA ASN A 64 21.75 9.78 12.29
C ASN A 64 20.65 9.52 13.33
N SER A 65 20.16 8.29 13.40
CA SER A 65 19.14 7.95 14.40
C SER A 65 19.80 7.79 15.76
N GLU A 66 19.85 8.84 16.58
CA GLU A 66 20.14 8.75 18.03
C GLU A 66 19.08 7.92 18.81
N VAL A 67 18.23 7.19 18.10
CA VAL A 67 17.30 6.22 18.63
C VAL A 67 18.08 4.93 18.86
N SER A 68 18.69 4.86 20.04
CA SER A 68 19.18 3.64 20.67
C SER A 68 18.04 2.67 20.93
N ASP A 69 17.50 2.09 19.87
CA ASP A 69 16.80 0.82 19.95
C ASP A 69 17.57 -0.15 19.05
N GLY A 70 17.99 -1.28 19.61
CA GLY A 70 19.16 -2.08 19.22
C GLY A 70 19.08 -2.81 17.87
N ASP A 71 18.44 -2.23 16.85
CA ASP A 71 18.36 -2.80 15.51
C ASP A 71 18.12 -1.74 14.42
N VAL A 72 18.72 -0.54 14.56
CA VAL A 72 18.81 0.39 13.43
C VAL A 72 19.77 -0.21 12.41
N SER A 73 19.23 -1.07 11.54
CA SER A 73 19.94 -1.47 10.34
C SER A 73 20.27 -0.20 9.58
N LEU A 74 21.57 0.11 9.45
CA LEU A 74 22.07 1.23 8.65
C LEU A 74 21.83 1.00 7.14
N THR A 75 21.13 -0.07 6.77
CA THR A 75 20.78 -0.41 5.40
C THR A 75 19.34 -0.01 5.12
N ILE A 76 19.10 0.41 3.88
CA ILE A 76 17.75 0.60 3.38
C ILE A 76 17.15 -0.80 3.20
N PRO A 77 16.03 -1.14 3.86
CA PRO A 77 15.40 -2.45 3.69
C PRO A 77 14.96 -2.64 2.24
N ASP A 78 14.99 -3.88 1.76
CA ASP A 78 14.53 -4.18 0.40
C ASP A 78 13.02 -3.93 0.24
N GLU A 79 12.26 -4.21 1.29
CA GLU A 79 10.81 -4.06 1.35
C GLU A 79 10.34 -3.78 2.79
N THR A 80 9.40 -2.86 2.96
CA THR A 80 8.74 -2.55 4.23
C THR A 80 7.26 -2.27 3.98
N LYS A 81 6.47 -2.10 5.04
CA LYS A 81 5.06 -1.71 4.92
C LYS A 81 4.84 -0.25 5.30
N ALA A 82 4.01 0.43 4.54
CA ALA A 82 3.51 1.78 4.83
C ALA A 82 1.99 1.80 4.59
N LEU A 83 1.20 2.10 5.62
CA LEU A 83 -0.28 2.07 5.56
C LEU A 83 -0.86 0.75 4.99
N GLY A 84 -0.21 -0.37 5.33
CA GLY A 84 -0.57 -1.70 4.85
C GLY A 84 -0.09 -2.06 3.44
N LEU A 85 0.34 -1.09 2.63
CA LEU A 85 0.96 -1.34 1.32
C LEU A 85 2.42 -1.75 1.47
N SER A 86 2.90 -2.56 0.53
CA SER A 86 4.34 -2.85 0.43
C SER A 86 5.04 -1.71 -0.30
N TRP A 87 6.14 -1.23 0.28
CA TRP A 87 7.00 -0.19 -0.26
C TRP A 87 8.43 -0.72 -0.33
N ARG A 88 9.10 -0.46 -1.46
CA ARG A 88 10.51 -0.78 -1.71
C ARG A 88 11.30 0.52 -1.69
N PRO A 89 11.90 0.91 -0.55
CA PRO A 89 12.48 2.24 -0.40
C PRO A 89 13.63 2.50 -1.37
N GLN A 90 14.49 1.50 -1.64
CA GLN A 90 15.62 1.67 -2.57
C GLN A 90 15.19 2.12 -3.97
N LYS A 91 14.01 1.69 -4.44
CA LYS A 91 13.46 2.04 -5.76
C LYS A 91 12.39 3.14 -5.68
N ASP A 92 12.06 3.56 -4.47
CA ASP A 92 10.90 4.36 -4.14
C ASP A 92 9.61 3.95 -4.87
N SER A 93 9.30 2.65 -4.83
CA SER A 93 8.15 2.08 -5.53
C SER A 93 7.23 1.31 -4.59
N LEU A 94 5.94 1.41 -4.82
CA LEU A 94 4.92 0.54 -4.23
C LEU A 94 4.94 -0.82 -4.93
N ALA A 95 4.72 -1.87 -4.14
CA ALA A 95 4.65 -3.25 -4.60
C ALA A 95 3.41 -3.94 -4.02
N PHE A 96 3.07 -5.09 -4.60
CA PHE A 96 1.99 -5.95 -4.13
C PHE A 96 2.56 -7.30 -3.71
N SER A 97 1.94 -7.91 -2.71
CA SER A 97 2.32 -9.24 -2.26
C SER A 97 1.06 -10.05 -2.00
N VAL A 98 0.82 -11.00 -2.90
CA VAL A 98 -0.23 -12.01 -2.75
C VAL A 98 0.42 -13.40 -2.75
N PRO A 99 0.04 -14.29 -1.83
CA PRO A 99 0.62 -15.63 -1.75
C PRO A 99 0.46 -16.39 -3.08
N ALA A 100 1.51 -17.04 -3.54
CA ALA A 100 1.48 -17.87 -4.76
C ALA A 100 0.55 -19.10 -4.62
N ASN A 101 0.24 -19.49 -3.38
CA ASN A 101 -0.43 -20.76 -3.06
C ASN A 101 -1.88 -20.55 -2.60
N VAL A 102 -2.69 -19.85 -3.38
CA VAL A 102 -4.13 -19.82 -3.14
C VAL A 102 -4.70 -21.13 -3.68
N ASP A 103 -4.82 -22.17 -2.85
CA ASP A 103 -5.50 -23.47 -3.07
C ASP A 103 -5.89 -23.78 -4.54
N THR A 104 -4.90 -23.87 -5.43
CA THR A 104 -5.09 -24.08 -6.88
C THR A 104 -5.17 -25.56 -7.26
N CYS A 105 -5.17 -26.47 -6.29
CA CYS A 105 -5.16 -27.90 -6.61
C CYS A 105 -6.48 -28.31 -7.29
N GLU A 106 -6.42 -29.11 -8.35
CA GLU A 106 -7.61 -29.49 -9.12
C GLU A 106 -8.65 -30.23 -8.28
N SER A 107 -8.19 -30.98 -7.27
CA SER A 107 -8.99 -31.68 -6.26
C SER A 107 -9.47 -30.79 -5.11
N CYS A 108 -8.97 -29.56 -5.00
CA CYS A 108 -9.34 -28.64 -3.92
C CYS A 108 -10.78 -28.17 -4.14
N LYS A 109 -11.58 -28.27 -3.07
CA LYS A 109 -12.93 -27.73 -3.03
C LYS A 109 -12.84 -26.21 -2.90
N ILE A 110 -12.99 -25.51 -4.01
CA ILE A 110 -13.09 -24.05 -4.00
C ILE A 110 -14.50 -23.68 -3.58
N THR A 111 -14.59 -22.81 -2.58
CA THR A 111 -15.85 -22.40 -1.96
C THR A 111 -16.03 -20.89 -2.07
N LYS A 112 -17.28 -20.43 -1.91
CA LYS A 112 -17.58 -18.99 -1.83
C LYS A 112 -16.76 -18.31 -0.73
N ARG A 113 -16.56 -18.97 0.41
CA ARG A 113 -15.69 -18.49 1.50
C ARG A 113 -14.24 -18.33 1.06
N SER A 114 -13.67 -19.30 0.35
CA SER A 114 -12.27 -19.20 -0.09
C SER A 114 -12.08 -18.10 -1.15
N VAL A 115 -13.04 -17.93 -2.06
CA VAL A 115 -13.06 -16.83 -3.05
C VAL A 115 -13.06 -15.47 -2.35
N LEU A 116 -13.94 -15.28 -1.35
CA LEU A 116 -13.99 -14.03 -0.59
C LEU A 116 -12.70 -13.78 0.18
N SER A 117 -12.17 -14.80 0.85
CA SER A 117 -10.92 -14.72 1.62
C SER A 117 -9.75 -14.28 0.73
N THR A 118 -9.59 -14.89 -0.44
CA THR A 118 -8.57 -14.48 -1.41
C THR A 118 -8.81 -13.08 -1.94
N THR A 119 -10.05 -12.72 -2.27
CA THR A 119 -10.38 -11.38 -2.76
C THR A 119 -10.00 -10.31 -1.73
N ALA A 120 -10.28 -10.56 -0.45
CA ALA A 120 -9.94 -9.64 0.65
C ALA A 120 -8.43 -9.52 0.91
N ARG A 121 -7.62 -10.51 0.50
CA ARG A 121 -6.14 -10.43 0.58
C ARG A 121 -5.54 -9.52 -0.49
N ILE A 122 -6.29 -9.18 -1.55
CA ILE A 122 -5.85 -8.23 -2.57
C ILE A 122 -6.06 -6.82 -2.03
N LEU A 123 -5.06 -6.32 -1.31
CA LEU A 123 -5.08 -4.99 -0.73
C LEU A 123 -4.70 -3.93 -1.77
N ASP A 124 -5.64 -3.04 -2.08
CA ASP A 124 -5.45 -1.94 -3.03
C ASP A 124 -6.18 -0.66 -2.59
N PRO A 125 -5.75 -0.02 -1.49
CA PRO A 125 -6.37 1.21 -0.97
C PRO A 125 -6.30 2.40 -1.93
N LEU A 126 -5.32 2.40 -2.85
CA LEU A 126 -5.12 3.48 -3.82
C LEU A 126 -5.80 3.21 -5.17
N GLY A 127 -6.38 2.01 -5.37
CA GLY A 127 -7.02 1.63 -6.62
C GLY A 127 -6.05 1.39 -7.79
N LEU A 128 -4.75 1.22 -7.53
CA LEU A 128 -3.69 1.08 -8.54
C LEU A 128 -3.79 -0.23 -9.33
N ILE A 129 -4.41 -1.26 -8.74
CA ILE A 129 -4.70 -2.54 -9.38
C ILE A 129 -6.22 -2.82 -9.38
N SER A 130 -7.04 -1.76 -9.40
CA SER A 130 -8.50 -1.84 -9.46
C SER A 130 -9.03 -2.83 -10.50
N PRO A 131 -8.46 -2.94 -11.72
CA PRO A 131 -8.91 -3.94 -12.70
C PRO A 131 -8.75 -5.39 -12.23
N VAL A 132 -7.72 -5.69 -11.41
CA VAL A 132 -7.50 -7.01 -10.82
C VAL A 132 -8.52 -7.29 -9.71
N VAL A 133 -8.70 -6.32 -8.80
CA VAL A 133 -9.69 -6.40 -7.72
C VAL A 133 -11.11 -6.56 -8.28
N MET A 134 -11.43 -5.81 -9.34
CA MET A 134 -12.70 -5.87 -10.04
C MET A 134 -12.98 -7.29 -10.57
N LYS A 135 -12.01 -7.95 -11.23
CA LYS A 135 -12.20 -9.33 -11.72
C LYS A 135 -12.54 -10.30 -10.59
N ALA A 136 -11.89 -10.18 -9.43
CA ALA A 136 -12.23 -11.00 -8.26
C ALA A 136 -13.64 -10.71 -7.74
N LYS A 137 -14.01 -9.43 -7.63
CA LYS A 137 -15.35 -8.99 -7.19
C LYS A 137 -16.46 -9.44 -8.13
N LEU A 138 -16.23 -9.46 -9.45
CA LEU A 138 -17.21 -9.97 -10.42
C LEU A 138 -17.50 -11.46 -10.23
N VAL A 139 -16.47 -12.27 -9.94
CA VAL A 139 -16.70 -13.68 -9.59
C VAL A 139 -17.52 -13.76 -8.30
N MET A 140 -17.16 -13.00 -7.27
CA MET A 140 -17.89 -12.98 -6.01
C MET A 140 -19.36 -12.60 -6.21
N GLN A 141 -19.65 -11.57 -7.03
CA GLN A 141 -21.01 -11.15 -7.36
C GLN A 141 -21.82 -12.27 -8.02
N GLU A 142 -21.22 -13.03 -8.93
CA GLU A 142 -21.89 -14.14 -9.58
C GLU A 142 -22.20 -15.29 -8.60
N LEU A 143 -21.29 -15.56 -7.65
CA LEU A 143 -21.56 -16.54 -6.57
C LEU A 143 -22.71 -16.11 -5.66
N TRP A 144 -22.89 -14.81 -5.43
CA TRP A 144 -24.06 -14.28 -4.74
C TRP A 144 -25.33 -14.45 -5.56
N ARG A 145 -25.29 -14.16 -6.86
CA ARG A 145 -26.44 -14.30 -7.77
C ARG A 145 -26.94 -15.75 -7.86
N LEU A 146 -26.02 -16.72 -7.80
CA LEU A 146 -26.33 -18.15 -7.78
C LEU A 146 -26.82 -18.66 -6.41
N ASN A 147 -26.86 -17.79 -5.39
CA ASN A 147 -27.28 -18.12 -4.03
C ASN A 147 -26.54 -19.32 -3.41
N LEU A 148 -25.24 -19.45 -3.68
CA LEU A 148 -24.40 -20.52 -3.10
C LEU A 148 -24.15 -20.28 -1.61
N ASP A 149 -24.16 -21.35 -0.82
CA ASP A 149 -23.74 -21.31 0.57
C ASP A 149 -22.21 -21.16 0.69
N TRP A 150 -21.75 -20.73 1.87
CA TRP A 150 -20.35 -20.43 2.13
C TRP A 150 -19.38 -21.56 1.80
N ASN A 151 -19.81 -22.80 1.99
CA ASN A 151 -19.00 -24.00 1.84
C ASN A 151 -19.38 -24.83 0.62
N ASP A 152 -20.25 -24.34 -0.25
CA ASP A 152 -20.59 -25.03 -1.49
C ASP A 152 -19.44 -25.02 -2.48
N SER A 153 -19.36 -26.06 -3.29
CA SER A 153 -18.42 -26.11 -4.41
C SER A 153 -18.84 -25.12 -5.49
N LEU A 154 -17.86 -24.41 -6.05
CA LEU A 154 -18.12 -23.58 -7.23
C LEU A 154 -18.60 -24.41 -8.43
N PRO A 155 -19.57 -23.91 -9.22
CA PRO A 155 -19.90 -24.47 -10.53
C PRO A 155 -18.66 -24.54 -11.42
N ILE A 156 -18.59 -25.55 -12.28
CA ILE A 156 -17.40 -25.88 -13.11
C ILE A 156 -16.87 -24.65 -13.86
N GLN A 157 -17.76 -23.89 -14.50
CA GLN A 157 -17.37 -22.71 -15.27
C GLN A 157 -16.72 -21.62 -14.39
N LEU A 158 -17.28 -21.34 -13.21
CA LEU A 158 -16.72 -20.35 -12.27
C LEU A 158 -15.44 -20.85 -11.61
N LYS A 159 -15.35 -22.15 -11.32
CA LYS A 159 -14.11 -22.76 -10.82
C LYS A 159 -12.97 -22.57 -11.83
N LEU A 160 -13.22 -22.83 -13.12
CA LEU A 160 -12.22 -22.64 -14.18
C LEU A 160 -11.80 -21.16 -14.31
N GLN A 161 -12.76 -20.24 -14.30
CA GLN A 161 -12.48 -18.80 -14.35
C GLN A 161 -11.68 -18.33 -13.14
N TRP A 162 -12.05 -18.79 -11.94
CA TRP A 162 -11.38 -18.46 -10.69
C TRP A 162 -9.95 -19.01 -10.65
N ASN A 163 -9.76 -20.28 -11.03
CA ASN A 163 -8.43 -20.88 -11.13
C ASN A 163 -7.53 -20.09 -12.06
N ARG A 164 -8.03 -19.75 -13.25
CA ARG A 164 -7.29 -18.92 -14.20
C ARG A 164 -6.90 -17.57 -13.59
N PHE A 165 -7.85 -16.90 -12.92
CA PHE A 165 -7.58 -15.64 -12.24
C PHE A 165 -6.46 -15.78 -11.20
N VAL A 166 -6.56 -16.78 -10.33
CA VAL A 166 -5.57 -17.04 -9.28
C VAL A 166 -4.20 -17.41 -9.83
N THR A 167 -4.12 -18.22 -10.89
CA THR A 167 -2.85 -18.57 -11.56
C THR A 167 -2.11 -17.33 -12.03
N PHE A 168 -2.82 -16.34 -12.58
CA PHE A 168 -2.23 -15.07 -13.03
C PHE A 168 -2.11 -14.04 -11.91
N LEU A 169 -2.72 -14.25 -10.75
CA LEU A 169 -2.71 -13.28 -9.66
C LEU A 169 -1.30 -13.03 -9.14
N SER A 170 -0.45 -14.06 -9.09
CA SER A 170 0.95 -13.94 -8.66
C SER A 170 1.79 -12.97 -9.51
N ILE A 171 1.36 -12.68 -10.75
CA ILE A 171 2.04 -11.70 -11.62
C ILE A 171 2.05 -10.31 -10.98
N ILE A 172 1.04 -9.95 -10.18
CA ILE A 172 1.01 -8.63 -9.54
C ILE A 172 2.18 -8.41 -8.57
N ASN A 173 2.79 -9.50 -8.08
CA ASN A 173 3.96 -9.42 -7.21
C ASN A 173 5.21 -8.88 -7.94
N THR A 174 5.19 -8.91 -9.27
CA THR A 174 6.26 -8.36 -10.11
C THR A 174 6.09 -6.88 -10.41
N LEU A 175 4.91 -6.31 -10.13
CA LEU A 175 4.64 -4.90 -10.35
C LEU A 175 5.47 -4.04 -9.39
N ASN A 176 6.03 -2.96 -9.94
CA ASN A 176 6.69 -1.89 -9.20
C ASN A 176 6.09 -0.59 -9.70
N ILE A 177 5.31 0.08 -8.86
CA ILE A 177 4.65 1.34 -9.21
C ILE A 177 5.42 2.48 -8.54
N PRO A 178 6.02 3.42 -9.29
CA PRO A 178 6.68 4.59 -8.70
C PRO A 178 5.75 5.31 -7.73
N ARG A 179 6.21 5.57 -6.50
CA ARG A 179 5.40 6.27 -5.49
C ARG A 179 5.33 7.77 -5.79
N TYR A 180 6.46 8.34 -6.23
CA TYR A 180 6.55 9.74 -6.63
C TYR A 180 6.36 9.86 -8.15
N ILE A 181 5.36 10.63 -8.57
CA ILE A 181 4.98 10.79 -9.99
C ILE A 181 5.23 12.22 -10.52
N LEU A 182 5.61 13.15 -9.65
CA LEU A 182 5.91 14.51 -10.06
C LEU A 182 7.34 14.58 -10.64
N LEU A 183 7.54 15.50 -11.57
CA LEU A 183 8.84 15.79 -12.14
C LEU A 183 9.47 16.98 -11.42
N ASP A 184 10.77 17.14 -11.56
CA ASP A 184 11.42 18.39 -11.12
C ASP A 184 11.00 19.54 -12.07
N TYR A 185 10.84 20.74 -11.52
CA TYR A 185 10.52 21.96 -12.28
C TYR A 185 9.20 21.93 -13.06
N VAL A 186 8.13 21.39 -12.47
CA VAL A 186 6.80 21.38 -13.11
C VAL A 186 6.27 22.80 -13.33
N LEU A 187 5.99 23.15 -14.59
CA LEU A 187 5.39 24.44 -14.96
C LEU A 187 3.87 24.47 -14.73
N LYS A 188 3.21 23.32 -14.91
CA LYS A 188 1.75 23.17 -14.78
C LYS A 188 1.41 21.73 -14.37
N ILE A 189 0.53 21.60 -13.38
CA ILE A 189 -0.07 20.32 -12.98
C ILE A 189 -1.53 20.34 -13.42
N GLU A 190 -1.97 19.31 -14.12
CA GLU A 190 -3.36 19.10 -14.48
C GLU A 190 -3.84 17.78 -13.91
N LEU A 191 -4.95 17.81 -13.18
CA LEU A 191 -5.62 16.61 -12.71
C LEU A 191 -6.60 16.14 -13.78
N GLN A 192 -6.29 15.03 -14.42
CA GLN A 192 -7.18 14.41 -15.41
C GLN A 192 -8.03 13.34 -14.75
N ARG A 193 -9.26 13.17 -15.21
CA ARG A 193 -10.15 12.13 -14.70
C ARG A 193 -10.82 11.43 -15.86
N PHE A 194 -10.74 10.12 -15.85
CA PHE A 194 -11.38 9.24 -16.82
C PHE A 194 -12.41 8.39 -16.08
N ALA A 195 -13.53 8.13 -16.72
CA ALA A 195 -14.55 7.22 -16.21
C ALA A 195 -15.15 6.42 -17.35
N ASP A 196 -15.47 5.16 -17.08
CA ASP A 196 -16.12 4.26 -18.02
C ASP A 196 -17.10 3.33 -17.28
N ALA A 197 -18.08 2.82 -18.01
CA ALA A 197 -19.16 2.01 -17.49
C ALA A 197 -19.47 0.85 -18.43
N SER A 198 -19.71 -0.31 -17.84
CA SER A 198 -20.25 -1.48 -18.52
C SER A 198 -21.42 -2.04 -17.73
N GLU A 199 -22.16 -2.99 -18.32
CA GLU A 199 -23.21 -3.73 -17.62
C GLU A 199 -22.71 -4.46 -16.35
N ARG A 200 -21.39 -4.71 -16.27
CA ARG A 200 -20.78 -5.51 -15.21
C ARG A 200 -20.12 -4.67 -14.12
N ALA A 201 -19.58 -3.50 -14.48
CA ALA A 201 -18.80 -2.67 -13.56
C ALA A 201 -18.68 -1.22 -14.04
N TYR A 202 -18.47 -0.33 -13.07
CA TYR A 202 -18.09 1.06 -13.29
C TYR A 202 -16.63 1.25 -12.86
N GLY A 203 -15.89 2.07 -13.59
CA GLY A 203 -14.49 2.38 -13.29
C GLY A 203 -14.20 3.86 -13.43
N ALA A 204 -13.29 4.36 -12.61
CA ALA A 204 -12.73 5.70 -12.75
C ALA A 204 -11.23 5.65 -12.47
N ALA A 205 -10.48 6.52 -13.14
CA ALA A 205 -9.06 6.75 -12.93
C ALA A 205 -8.80 8.25 -12.80
N ILE A 206 -7.89 8.61 -11.91
CA ILE A 206 -7.48 9.98 -11.59
C ILE A 206 -5.97 10.05 -11.74
#